data_AF-A0A920S334-F1
#
_entry.id   AF-A0A920S334-F1
#
_cell.length_a   1.000
_cell.length_b   1.000
_cell.length_c   1.000
_cell.angle_alpha   90.00
_cell.angle_beta   90.00
_cell.angle_gamma   90.00
#
_symmetry.space_group_name_H-M   'P 1'
#
loop_
_entity.id
_entity.type
_entity.pdbx_description
1 polymer ?
#
loop_
_entity_poly.entity_id
_entity_poly.type
_entity_poly.pdbx_seq_one_letter_code
_entity_poly.pdbx_strand_id
1 'polypeptide(L)'
;MANAGGPVFSIYALVEKMTKETFLGVGARCFLLVNVIKLPLVASIDLINANSLRLVFPFSPGIFAGIFVGRKIIQLIPQKLFEFLLYGFSVIAGVRLLFF
;
A
#
# COMPACT_ATOMS: atom_id res chain seq x y z
N MET A 1 14.66 -4.52 -0.59
CA MET A 1 13.81 -3.57 0.16
C MET A 1 13.09 -2.67 -0.85
N ALA A 2 11.82 -2.92 -1.18
CA ALA A 2 11.19 -2.34 -2.38
C ALA A 2 10.03 -1.36 -2.13
N ASN A 3 9.66 -1.08 -0.88
CA ASN A 3 8.56 -0.16 -0.58
C ASN A 3 8.81 0.73 0.64
N ALA A 4 9.87 1.54 0.60
CA ALA A 4 10.11 2.61 1.59
C ALA A 4 9.20 3.85 1.38
N GLY A 5 8.36 3.86 0.33
CA GLY A 5 7.46 4.98 0.05
C GLY A 5 6.26 5.08 1.00
N GLY A 6 5.86 3.95 1.62
CA GLY A 6 4.70 3.90 2.53
C GLY A 6 4.80 4.86 3.71
N PRO A 7 5.90 4.85 4.50
CA PRO A 7 6.10 5.79 5.61
C PRO A 7 6.09 7.26 5.18
N VAL A 8 6.76 7.59 4.07
CA VAL A 8 6.83 8.96 3.55
C VAL A 8 5.43 9.47 3.14
N PHE A 9 4.68 8.65 2.41
CA PHE A 9 3.30 8.97 2.05
C PHE A 9 2.40 9.12 3.29
N SER A 10 2.62 8.28 4.31
CA SER A 10 1.85 8.34 5.55
C SER A 10 2.05 9.65 6.30
N ILE A 11 3.29 10.14 6.38
CA ILE A 11 3.62 11.44 6.97
C ILE A 11 3.01 12.58 6.15
N TYR A 12 3.15 12.55 4.83
CA TYR A 12 2.53 13.55 3.95
C TYR A 12 1.02 13.65 4.17
N ALA A 13 0.34 12.51 4.19
CA ALA A 13 -1.11 12.48 4.38
C ALA A 13 -1.55 12.92 5.78
N LEU A 14 -0.69 12.73 6.78
CA LEU A 14 -0.88 13.23 8.14
C LEU A 14 -0.82 14.76 8.19
N VAL A 15 0.18 15.36 7.51
CA VAL A 15 0.34 16.81 7.41
C VAL A 15 -0.84 17.44 6.67
N GLU A 16 -1.27 16.84 5.56
CA GLU A 16 -2.42 17.27 4.77
C GLU A 16 -3.78 16.94 5.41
N LYS A 17 -3.80 16.29 6.58
CA LYS A 17 -5.02 15.87 7.30
C LYS A 17 -6.03 15.13 6.41
N MET A 18 -5.52 14.24 5.58
CA MET A 18 -6.34 13.52 4.60
C MET A 18 -7.37 12.62 5.30
N THR A 19 -8.59 12.59 4.77
CA THR A 19 -9.57 11.58 5.20
C THR A 19 -9.09 10.18 4.80
N LYS A 20 -9.52 9.14 5.53
CA LYS A 20 -9.14 7.75 5.27
C LYS A 20 -9.39 7.31 3.81
N GLU A 21 -10.45 7.82 3.18
CA GLU A 21 -10.81 7.52 1.79
C GLU A 21 -9.82 8.18 0.82
N THR A 22 -9.48 9.46 1.04
CA THR A 22 -8.53 10.18 0.19
C THR A 22 -7.11 9.61 0.37
N PHE A 23 -6.73 9.27 1.60
CA PHE A 23 -5.46 8.59 1.91
C PHE A 23 -5.32 7.33 1.06
N LEU A 24 -6.32 6.43 1.13
CA LEU A 24 -6.28 5.18 0.39
C LEU A 24 -6.38 5.39 -1.12
N GLY A 25 -7.25 6.30 -1.58
CA GLY A 25 -7.48 6.54 -3.00
C GLY A 25 -6.26 7.12 -3.71
N VAL A 26 -5.66 8.17 -3.14
CA VAL A 26 -4.45 8.80 -3.70
C VAL A 26 -3.27 7.84 -3.59
N GLY A 27 -3.07 7.23 -2.41
CA GLY A 27 -2.00 6.26 -2.20
C GLY A 27 -2.07 5.11 -3.19
N ALA A 28 -3.25 4.48 -3.34
CA ALA A 28 -3.43 3.37 -4.27
C ALA A 28 -3.09 3.75 -5.71
N ARG A 29 -3.52 4.92 -6.19
CA ARG A 29 -3.19 5.40 -7.54
C ARG A 29 -1.71 5.67 -7.71
N CYS A 30 -1.09 6.37 -6.76
CA CYS A 30 0.35 6.66 -6.80
C CYS A 30 1.18 5.37 -6.80
N PHE A 31 0.92 4.45 -5.88
CA PHE A 31 1.63 3.17 -5.83
C PHE A 31 1.34 2.31 -7.05
N LEU A 32 0.12 2.31 -7.59
CA LEU A 32 -0.20 1.60 -8.83
C LEU A 32 0.66 2.13 -9.99
N LEU A 33 0.73 3.45 -10.19
CA LEU A 33 1.55 4.04 -11.24
C LEU A 33 3.03 3.69 -11.08
N VAL A 34 3.57 3.83 -9.86
CA VAL A 34 4.96 3.49 -9.56
C VAL A 34 5.23 2.00 -9.82
N ASN A 35 4.32 1.11 -9.44
CA ASN A 35 4.49 -0.32 -9.67
C ASN A 35 4.34 -0.70 -11.15
N VAL A 36 3.47 -0.04 -11.91
CA VAL A 36 3.34 -0.25 -13.37
C VAL A 36 4.62 0.18 -14.08
N ILE A 37 5.24 1.30 -13.68
CA ILE A 37 6.54 1.74 -14.24
C ILE A 37 7.65 0.76 -13.86
N LYS A 38 7.60 0.16 -12.67
CA LYS A 38 8.57 -0.87 -12.24
C LYS A 38 8.39 -2.20 -12.96
N LEU A 39 7.16 -2.54 -13.38
CA LEU A 39 6.84 -3.82 -13.99
C LEU A 39 7.74 -4.19 -15.18
N PRO A 40 8.01 -3.33 -16.18
CA PRO A 40 8.91 -3.67 -17.28
C PRO A 40 10.33 -3.93 -16.81
N LEU A 41 10.85 -3.13 -15.86
CA LEU A 41 12.20 -3.30 -15.30
C LEU A 41 12.35 -4.66 -14.60
N VAL A 42 11.32 -5.10 -13.88
CA VAL A 42 11.31 -6.40 -13.19
C VAL A 42 11.07 -7.56 -14.17
N ALA A 43 10.35 -7.33 -15.27
CA ALA A 43 10.21 -8.31 -16.34
C ALA A 43 11.51 -8.52 -17.12
N SER A 44 12.31 -7.47 -17.33
CA SER A 44 13.59 -7.54 -18.05
C SER A 44 14.67 -8.37 -17.36
N ILE A 45 14.53 -8.64 -16.05
CA ILE A 45 15.47 -9.43 -15.24
C ILE A 45 15.00 -10.87 -15.03
N ASP A 46 14.13 -11.39 -15.90
CA ASP A 46 13.56 -12.75 -15.91
C ASP A 46 12.82 -13.18 -14.63
N LEU A 47 12.57 -12.25 -13.71
CA LEU A 47 11.77 -12.47 -12.50
C LEU A 47 10.28 -12.72 -12.81
N ILE A 48 9.79 -12.19 -13.94
CA ILE A 48 8.42 -12.38 -14.41
C ILE A 48 8.45 -13.24 -15.67
N ASN A 49 8.18 -14.54 -15.52
CA ASN A 49 8.12 -15.52 -16.61
C ASN A 49 6.70 -16.11 -16.75
N ALA A 50 6.38 -16.69 -17.91
CA ALA A 50 5.09 -17.31 -18.22
C ALA A 50 4.70 -18.42 -17.23
N ASN A 51 5.68 -19.19 -16.72
CA ASN A 51 5.42 -20.18 -15.67
C ASN A 51 5.00 -19.54 -14.34
N SER A 52 5.67 -18.46 -13.92
CA SER A 52 5.30 -17.72 -12.72
C SER A 52 3.90 -17.12 -12.84
N LEU A 53 3.54 -16.59 -14.02
CA LEU A 53 2.19 -16.06 -14.27
C LEU A 53 1.11 -17.14 -14.20
N ARG A 54 1.34 -18.32 -14.78
CA ARG A 54 0.39 -19.45 -14.70
C ARG A 54 0.15 -19.91 -13.27
N LEU A 55 1.19 -19.85 -12.44
CA LEU A 55 1.13 -20.26 -11.04
C LEU A 55 0.32 -19.25 -10.20
N VAL A 56 0.39 -17.95 -10.52
CA VAL A 56 -0.31 -16.87 -9.80
C VAL A 56 -1.74 -16.63 -10.33
N PHE A 57 -2.01 -16.92 -11.60
CA PHE A 57 -3.33 -16.75 -12.23
C PHE A 57 -4.52 -17.32 -11.43
N PRO A 58 -4.49 -18.56 -10.90
CA PRO A 58 -5.60 -19.10 -10.10
C PRO A 58 -5.82 -18.38 -8.76
N PHE A 59 -4.85 -17.61 -8.26
CA PHE A 59 -4.97 -16.81 -7.04
C PHE A 59 -5.54 -15.42 -7.28
N SER A 60 -5.65 -14.98 -8.54
CA SER A 60 -6.27 -13.70 -8.92
C SER A 60 -7.68 -13.46 -8.35
N PRO A 61 -8.61 -14.44 -8.24
CA PRO A 61 -9.89 -14.22 -7.56
C PRO A 61 -9.73 -13.77 -6.10
N GLY A 62 -8.68 -14.22 -5.41
CA GLY A 62 -8.37 -13.76 -4.05
C GLY A 62 -8.08 -12.26 -3.99
N ILE A 63 -7.50 -11.68 -5.04
CA ILE A 63 -7.25 -10.24 -5.15
C ILE A 63 -8.58 -9.48 -5.20
N PHE A 64 -9.51 -9.92 -6.05
CA PHE A 64 -10.85 -9.31 -6.13
C PHE A 64 -11.58 -9.42 -4.80
N ALA A 65 -11.59 -10.59 -4.16
CA ALA A 65 -12.17 -10.77 -2.84
C ALA A 65 -11.54 -9.81 -1.81
N GLY A 66 -10.21 -9.70 -1.80
CA GLY A 66 -9.48 -8.76 -0.95
C GLY A 66 -9.86 -7.30 -1.18
N ILE A 67 -10.10 -6.88 -2.42
CA ILE A 67 -10.56 -5.52 -2.75
C ILE A 67 -11.95 -5.24 -2.13
N PHE A 68 -12.90 -6.16 -2.30
CA PHE A 68 -14.25 -5.99 -1.75
C PHE A 68 -14.26 -6.01 -0.22
N VAL A 69 -13.53 -6.95 0.39
CA VAL A 69 -13.41 -7.06 1.84
C VAL A 69 -12.71 -5.83 2.42
N GLY A 70 -11.58 -5.42 1.82
CA GLY A 70 -10.84 -4.23 2.24
C GLY A 70 -11.70 -2.97 2.19
N ARG A 71 -12.45 -2.77 1.09
CA ARG A 71 -13.38 -1.64 0.96
C ARG A 71 -14.43 -1.62 2.08
N LYS A 72 -15.04 -2.77 2.41
CA LYS A 72 -16.01 -2.83 3.53
C LYS A 72 -15.35 -2.50 4.87
N ILE A 73 -14.17 -3.04 5.14
CA ILE A 73 -13.43 -2.80 6.39
C ILE A 73 -13.14 -1.31 6.57
N ILE A 74 -12.67 -0.62 5.52
CA ILE A 74 -12.35 0.82 5.58
C ILE A 74 -13.58 1.66 5.92
N GLN A 75 -14.75 1.30 5.38
CA GLN A 75 -16.01 1.98 5.69
C GLN A 75 -16.39 1.82 7.16
N LEU A 76 -16.12 0.65 7.76
CA LEU A 76 -16.40 0.36 9.18
C LEU A 76 -15.45 1.09 10.15
N ILE A 77 -14.21 1.38 9.75
CA ILE A 77 -13.23 2.02 10.63
C ILE A 77 -13.57 3.51 10.83
N PRO A 78 -13.78 4.01 12.05
CA PRO A 78 -14.02 5.43 12.26
C PRO A 78 -12.74 6.24 11.98
N GLN A 79 -12.89 7.45 11.44
CA GLN A 79 -11.77 8.33 11.07
C GLN A 79 -10.79 8.56 12.24
N LYS A 80 -11.30 8.74 13.47
CA LYS A 80 -10.47 8.91 14.67
C LYS A 80 -9.57 7.71 14.94
N LEU A 81 -10.07 6.48 14.75
CA LEU A 81 -9.27 5.27 14.94
C LEU A 81 -8.21 5.13 13.86
N PHE A 82 -8.57 5.45 12.61
CA PHE A 82 -7.61 5.48 11.50
C PHE A 82 -6.46 6.45 11.78
N GLU A 83 -6.77 7.68 12.19
CA GLU A 83 -5.76 8.68 12.55
C GLU A 83 -4.91 8.21 13.73
N PHE A 84 -5.52 7.69 14.80
CA PHE A 84 -4.79 7.18 15.96
C PHE A 84 -3.79 6.09 15.58
N LEU A 85 -4.21 5.12 14.76
CA LEU A 85 -3.33 4.07 14.25
C LEU A 85 -2.23 4.64 13.34
N LEU A 86 -2.56 5.60 12.47
CA LEU A 86 -1.60 6.24 11.58
C LEU A 86 -0.51 6.99 12.35
N TYR A 87 -0.90 7.77 13.39
CA TYR A 87 0.04 8.41 14.30
C TYR A 87 0.88 7.38 15.05
N GLY A 88 0.25 6.36 15.64
CA GLY A 88 0.94 5.31 16.40
C GLY A 88 2.00 4.60 15.58
N PHE A 89 1.65 4.14 14.37
CA PHE A 89 2.61 3.50 13.47
C PHE A 89 3.68 4.46 12.94
N SER A 90 3.35 5.73 12.70
CA SER A 90 4.34 6.74 12.28
C SER A 90 5.37 7.01 13.37
N VAL A 91 4.96 7.09 14.64
CA VAL A 91 5.88 7.23 15.78
C VAL A 91 6.77 6.00 15.89
N ILE A 92 6.20 4.79 15.82
CA ILE A 92 6.98 3.55 15.88
C ILE A 92 8.01 3.49 14.75
N ALA A 93 7.61 3.85 13.52
CA ALA A 93 8.50 3.90 12.37
C ALA A 93 9.62 4.94 12.54
N GLY A 94 9.29 6.13 13.06
CA GLY A 94 10.25 7.19 13.36
C GLY A 94 11.26 6.79 14.44
N VAL A 95 10.79 6.19 15.53
CA VAL A 95 11.68 5.63 16.58
C VAL A 95 12.58 4.56 16.00
N ARG A 96 12.03 3.65 15.18
CA ARG A 96 12.84 2.60 14.55
C ARG A 96 13.93 3.17 13.65
N LEU A 97 13.67 4.27 12.94
CA LEU A 97 14.66 4.97 12.10
C LEU A 97 15.79 5.64 12.88
N LEU A 98 15.59 5.96 14.17
CA LEU A 98 16.64 6.56 15.01
C LEU A 98 17.56 5.51 15.64
N PHE A 99 17.04 4.31 15.89
CA PHE A 99 17.77 3.23 16.59
C PHE A 99 18.23 2.09 15.66
N PHE A 100 18.01 2.21 14.35
CA PHE A 100 18.47 1.28 13.31
C PHE A 100 18.97 2.05 12.09
#